data_AF-A0A1H1FLV6-F1
#
_entry.id   AF-A0A1H1FLV6-F1
#
_cell.length_a   1.000
_cell.length_b   1.000
_cell.length_c   1.000
_cell.angle_alpha   90.00
_cell.angle_beta   90.00
_cell.angle_gamma   90.00
#
_symmetry.space_group_name_H-M   'P 1'
#
loop_
_entity.id
_entity.type
_entity.pdbx_description
1 polymer ?
#
loop_
_entity_poly.entity_id
_entity_poly.type
_entity_poly.pdbx_seq_one_letter_code
_entity_poly.pdbx_strand_id
1 'polypeptide(L)'
;MTDYSELKKAAEACEDLLPLRYMECPGALYIRNDNGIVFDVHQNRSFPEFMAQNKDYADLVLAANPATVLALLAEIDRLRGIQPAFPPRPPEGEGLPRYGLRWNGPQQPLAVLMTDGYWTPWHLADQLKAEVARSTEREIHQLAEIEALRKNSARYLHLKATWDDGLLLERLGGSVLPEDWDAEIDKDMSKESP
;
A
#
# COMPACT_ATOMS: atom_id res chain seq x y z
N MET A 1 -2.44 27.99 -18.82
CA MET A 1 -0.98 28.04 -18.68
C MET A 1 -0.71 28.92 -17.47
N THR A 2 -0.17 28.36 -16.39
CA THR A 2 -0.01 29.10 -15.13
C THR A 2 1.17 30.05 -15.27
N ASP A 3 0.93 31.34 -15.09
CA ASP A 3 1.97 32.37 -15.04
C ASP A 3 2.59 32.38 -13.64
N TYR A 4 3.89 32.10 -13.55
CA TYR A 4 4.64 32.05 -12.29
C TYR A 4 5.45 33.33 -12.02
N SER A 5 5.22 34.39 -12.79
CA SER A 5 6.02 35.62 -12.73
C SER A 5 6.04 36.27 -11.34
N GLU A 6 4.89 36.31 -10.65
CA GLU A 6 4.81 36.89 -9.31
C GLU A 6 5.53 36.03 -8.25
N LEU A 7 5.45 34.70 -8.38
CA LEU A 7 6.17 33.78 -7.50
C LEU A 7 7.68 33.92 -7.69
N LYS A 8 8.14 34.05 -8.95
CA LYS A 8 9.55 34.28 -9.26
C LYS A 8 10.06 35.58 -8.64
N LYS A 9 9.34 36.69 -8.84
CA LYS A 9 9.68 38.00 -8.25
C LYS A 9 9.74 37.93 -6.71
N ALA A 10 8.76 37.28 -6.09
CA ALA A 10 8.73 37.13 -4.64
C ALA A 10 9.95 36.33 -4.12
N ALA A 11 10.34 35.26 -4.81
CA ALA A 11 11.51 34.47 -4.45
C ALA A 11 12.84 35.21 -4.70
N GLU A 12 12.96 35.97 -5.80
CA GLU A 12 14.14 36.80 -6.10
C GLU A 12 14.30 37.95 -5.10
N ALA A 13 13.20 38.51 -4.58
CA ALA A 13 13.25 39.55 -3.55
C ALA A 13 13.75 39.07 -2.18
N CYS A 14 13.90 37.76 -1.99
CA CYS A 14 14.31 37.14 -0.72
C CYS A 14 15.83 36.95 -0.56
N GLU A 15 16.66 37.75 -1.25
CA GLU A 15 18.12 37.72 -1.11
C GLU A 15 18.54 37.86 0.37
N ASP A 16 19.48 37.01 0.81
CA ASP A 16 20.08 36.98 2.15
C ASP A 16 19.17 36.61 3.34
N LEU A 17 18.06 35.89 3.12
CA LEU A 17 17.24 35.41 4.24
C LEU A 17 17.95 34.38 5.11
N LEU A 18 17.95 34.65 6.42
CA LEU A 18 18.40 33.72 7.45
C LEU A 18 17.57 32.43 7.39
N PRO A 19 18.20 31.26 7.57
CA PRO A 19 17.53 29.98 7.48
C PRO A 19 16.39 29.88 8.50
N LEU A 20 15.21 29.53 8.00
CA LEU A 20 14.05 29.23 8.82
C LEU A 20 14.25 27.89 9.53
N ARG A 21 13.81 27.81 10.77
CA ARG A 21 13.93 26.62 11.62
C ARG A 21 12.59 26.35 12.30
N TYR A 22 12.24 25.07 12.32
CA TYR A 22 11.14 24.54 13.12
C TYR A 22 11.50 24.54 14.60
N MET A 23 10.58 24.98 15.44
CA MET A 23 10.70 24.89 16.90
C MET A 23 9.36 24.50 17.50
N GLU A 24 9.35 23.37 18.20
CA GLU A 24 8.19 22.88 18.91
C GLU A 24 8.29 23.27 20.38
N CYS A 25 7.23 23.88 20.89
CA CYS A 25 7.08 24.24 22.30
C CYS A 25 5.79 23.59 22.83
N PRO A 26 5.70 23.25 24.13
CA PRO A 26 4.46 22.76 24.70
C PRO A 26 3.31 23.74 24.44
N GLY A 27 2.33 23.31 23.64
CA GLY A 27 1.18 24.14 23.30
C GLY A 27 1.40 25.14 22.15
N ALA A 28 2.53 25.12 21.44
CA ALA A 28 2.76 26.02 20.30
C ALA A 28 3.78 25.49 19.28
N LEU A 29 3.58 25.83 18.01
CA LEU A 29 4.48 25.54 16.90
C LEU A 29 5.01 26.86 16.34
N TYR A 30 6.33 26.95 16.14
CA TYR A 30 6.98 28.14 15.61
C TYR A 30 7.86 27.82 14.41
N ILE A 31 7.85 28.71 13.41
CA ILE A 31 8.90 28.84 12.41
C ILE A 31 9.59 30.17 12.67
N ARG A 32 10.92 30.14 12.80
CA ARG A 32 11.71 31.31 13.16
C ARG A 32 13.03 31.36 12.40
N ASN A 33 13.64 32.53 12.35
CA ASN A 33 15.05 32.70 12.02
C ASN A 33 15.79 33.36 13.20
N ASP A 34 17.02 33.83 12.96
CA ASP A 34 17.83 34.47 14.00
C ASP A 34 17.30 35.86 14.40
N ASN A 35 16.43 36.45 13.57
CA ASN A 35 15.80 37.75 13.83
C ASN A 35 14.45 37.64 14.54
N GLY A 36 13.86 36.44 14.65
CA GLY A 36 12.61 36.24 15.39
C GLY A 36 11.66 35.21 14.79
N ILE A 37 10.44 35.19 15.31
CA ILE A 37 9.36 34.31 14.87
C ILE A 37 8.76 34.88 13.57
N VAL A 38 8.65 34.02 12.56
CA VAL A 38 8.08 34.35 11.24
C VAL A 38 6.67 33.76 11.11
N PHE A 39 6.41 32.64 11.80
CA PHE A 39 5.11 31.98 11.85
C PHE A 39 4.91 31.33 13.21
N ASP A 40 3.71 31.48 13.78
CA ASP A 40 3.33 30.85 15.04
C ASP A 40 1.92 30.26 14.98
N VAL A 41 1.75 29.08 15.58
CA VAL A 41 0.44 28.46 15.79
C VAL A 41 0.33 27.99 17.24
N HIS A 42 -0.66 28.51 17.94
CA HIS A 42 -0.97 28.10 19.30
C HIS A 42 -1.89 26.88 19.31
N GLN A 43 -1.38 25.78 19.87
CA GLN A 43 -2.17 24.60 20.17
C GLN A 43 -3.16 24.97 21.27
N ASN A 44 -4.45 24.66 21.07
CA ASN A 44 -5.59 25.02 21.94
C ASN A 44 -6.21 26.41 21.77
N ARG A 45 -5.79 27.22 20.78
CA ARG A 45 -6.51 28.45 20.37
C ARG A 45 -7.08 28.39 18.96
N SER A 46 -6.43 27.62 18.10
CA SER A 46 -6.86 27.37 16.73
C SER A 46 -7.63 26.05 16.64
N PHE A 47 -8.68 26.03 15.83
CA PHE A 47 -9.54 24.90 15.48
C PHE A 47 -8.83 23.52 15.54
N PRO A 48 -9.13 22.66 16.54
CA PRO A 48 -8.50 21.34 16.75
C PRO A 48 -8.48 20.44 15.51
N GLU A 49 -9.50 20.53 14.66
CA GLU A 49 -9.67 19.77 13.43
C GLU A 49 -8.60 20.04 12.35
N PHE A 50 -7.99 21.23 12.36
CA PHE A 50 -6.91 21.58 11.42
C PHE A 50 -5.52 21.39 12.03
N MET A 51 -5.45 21.01 13.32
CA MET A 51 -4.18 20.91 14.03
C MET A 51 -3.27 19.80 13.53
N ALA A 52 -3.84 18.70 13.03
CA ALA A 52 -3.07 17.61 12.43
C ALA A 52 -2.29 18.07 11.18
N GLN A 53 -2.81 19.06 10.44
CA GLN A 53 -2.22 19.56 9.18
C GLN A 53 -1.19 20.67 9.41
N ASN A 54 -1.14 21.27 10.60
CA ASN A 54 -0.22 22.39 10.89
C ASN A 54 1.24 22.01 10.68
N LYS A 55 1.59 20.76 11.03
CA LYS A 55 2.92 20.24 10.77
C LYS A 55 3.19 20.14 9.27
N ASP A 56 2.24 19.62 8.49
CA ASP A 56 2.39 19.49 7.04
C ASP A 56 2.58 20.86 6.36
N TYR A 57 1.83 21.88 6.80
CA TYR A 57 2.02 23.25 6.32
C TYR A 57 3.38 23.83 6.72
N ALA A 58 3.85 23.57 7.95
CA ALA A 58 5.15 24.03 8.40
C ALA A 58 6.29 23.36 7.61
N ASP A 59 6.19 22.06 7.37
CA ASP A 59 7.14 21.29 6.58
C ASP A 59 7.16 21.80 5.12
N LEU A 60 6.00 22.11 4.54
CA LEU A 60 5.90 22.73 3.21
C LEU A 60 6.61 24.08 3.15
N VAL A 61 6.41 24.96 4.14
CA VAL A 61 7.07 26.28 4.20
C VAL A 61 8.59 26.14 4.29
N LEU A 62 9.09 25.18 5.08
CA LEU A 62 10.53 24.93 5.21
C LEU A 62 11.14 24.36 3.93
N ALA A 63 10.40 23.50 3.21
CA ALA A 63 10.85 22.96 1.93
C ALA A 63 10.82 24.01 0.80
N ALA A 64 9.81 24.88 0.79
CA ALA A 64 9.57 25.92 -0.21
C ALA A 64 10.42 27.20 0.03
N ASN A 65 11.68 27.04 0.40
CA ASN A 65 12.59 28.18 0.51
C ASN A 65 12.81 28.84 -0.88
N PRO A 66 13.21 30.13 -0.92
CA PRO A 66 13.36 30.87 -2.17
C PRO A 66 14.27 30.18 -3.20
N ALA A 67 15.38 29.57 -2.75
CA ALA A 67 16.30 28.86 -3.62
C ALA A 67 15.64 27.63 -4.26
N THR A 68 14.89 26.83 -3.49
CA THR A 68 14.11 25.70 -4.00
C THR A 68 13.09 26.16 -5.04
N VAL A 69 12.35 27.24 -4.77
CA VAL A 69 11.34 27.78 -5.68
C VAL A 69 11.98 28.20 -7.01
N LEU A 70 13.09 28.93 -6.98
CA LEU A 70 13.80 29.36 -8.20
C LEU A 70 14.34 28.17 -8.99
N ALA A 71 14.88 27.15 -8.30
CA ALA A 71 15.36 25.92 -8.94
C ALA A 71 14.22 25.16 -9.64
N LEU A 72 13.06 25.02 -9.00
CA LEU A 72 11.89 24.36 -9.58
C LEU A 72 11.33 25.14 -10.78
N LEU A 73 11.32 26.47 -10.73
CA LEU A 73 10.90 27.29 -11.87
C LEU A 73 11.85 27.15 -13.06
N ALA A 74 13.16 27.12 -12.80
CA ALA A 74 14.16 26.85 -13.84
C ALA A 74 13.98 25.47 -14.46
N GLU A 75 13.64 24.46 -13.64
CA GLU A 75 13.35 23.10 -14.12
C GLU A 75 12.07 23.03 -14.95
N ILE A 76 11.01 23.73 -14.55
CA ILE A 76 9.78 23.85 -15.36
C ILE A 76 10.09 24.48 -16.71
N ASP A 77 10.88 25.56 -16.74
CA ASP A 77 11.27 26.21 -17.99
C ASP A 77 12.14 25.30 -18.86
N ARG A 78 13.04 24.50 -18.26
CA ARG A 78 13.85 23.48 -18.95
C ARG A 78 13.00 22.38 -19.57
N LEU A 79 11.98 21.91 -18.86
CA LEU A 79 11.08 20.83 -19.30
C LEU A 79 10.01 21.32 -20.27
N ARG A 80 9.76 22.63 -20.32
CA ARG A 80 8.74 23.22 -21.20
C ARG A 80 9.08 22.93 -22.66
N GLY A 81 8.20 22.19 -23.33
CA GLY A 81 8.36 21.81 -24.74
C GLY A 81 9.11 20.50 -24.98
N ILE A 82 9.62 19.83 -23.94
CA ILE A 82 10.13 18.46 -24.07
C ILE A 82 8.94 17.50 -24.15
N GLN A 83 8.71 16.95 -25.34
CA GLN A 83 7.80 15.82 -25.50
C GLN A 83 8.60 14.54 -25.24
N PRO A 84 8.26 13.74 -24.20
CA PRO A 84 8.96 12.48 -23.98
C PRO A 84 8.81 11.60 -25.21
N ALA A 85 9.93 11.01 -25.65
CA ALA A 85 9.91 10.06 -26.75
C ALA A 85 8.97 8.91 -26.36
N PHE A 86 8.08 8.53 -27.28
CA PHE A 86 7.27 7.33 -27.08
C PHE A 86 8.22 6.13 -26.91
N PRO A 87 7.85 5.15 -26.05
CA PRO A 87 8.60 3.90 -25.98
C PRO A 87 8.72 3.30 -27.40
N PRO A 88 9.82 2.58 -27.70
CA PRO A 88 9.97 1.91 -28.98
C PRO A 88 8.73 1.04 -29.24
N ARG A 89 8.01 1.35 -30.31
CA ARG A 89 6.85 0.56 -30.72
C ARG A 89 7.37 -0.81 -31.17
N PRO A 90 6.85 -1.94 -30.65
CA PRO A 90 7.11 -3.23 -31.29
C PRO A 90 6.67 -3.15 -32.76
N PRO A 91 7.28 -3.95 -33.66
CA PRO A 91 6.94 -3.93 -35.08
C PRO A 91 5.42 -4.00 -35.23
N GLU A 92 4.87 -3.16 -36.12
CA GLU A 92 3.46 -3.17 -36.45
C GLU A 92 3.06 -4.62 -36.72
N GLY A 93 2.27 -5.20 -35.82
CA GLY A 93 1.76 -6.55 -35.99
C GLY A 93 1.00 -6.60 -37.31
N GLU A 94 1.68 -7.05 -38.37
CA GLU A 94 1.14 -7.12 -39.71
C GLU A 94 -0.06 -8.07 -39.70
N GLY A 95 -1.22 -7.55 -40.10
CA GLY A 95 -2.39 -8.36 -40.43
C GLY A 95 -3.38 -8.69 -39.32
N LEU A 96 -3.23 -8.19 -38.08
CA LEU A 96 -4.22 -8.44 -37.01
C LEU A 96 -4.98 -7.16 -36.59
N PRO A 97 -6.33 -7.15 -36.66
CA PRO A 97 -7.14 -6.01 -36.23
C PRO A 97 -6.97 -5.73 -34.73
N ARG A 98 -6.76 -4.46 -34.38
CA ARG A 98 -6.53 -3.99 -33.01
C ARG A 98 -7.79 -3.35 -32.44
N TYR A 99 -8.17 -3.74 -31.23
CA TYR A 99 -9.34 -3.23 -30.51
C TYR A 99 -8.92 -2.49 -29.23
N GLY A 100 -9.52 -1.33 -28.98
CA GLY A 100 -9.47 -0.59 -27.72
C GLY A 100 -10.77 -0.76 -26.94
N LEU A 101 -10.76 -0.37 -25.66
CA LEU A 101 -11.96 -0.36 -24.84
C LEU A 101 -12.52 1.06 -24.77
N ARG A 102 -13.76 1.24 -25.24
CA ARG A 102 -14.52 2.49 -25.09
C ARG A 102 -15.56 2.31 -24.00
N TRP A 103 -15.54 3.21 -23.01
CA TRP A 103 -16.55 3.24 -21.96
C TRP A 103 -17.78 4.02 -22.46
N ASN A 104 -18.98 3.42 -22.37
CA ASN A 104 -20.23 4.02 -22.87
C ASN A 104 -21.30 4.17 -21.77
N GLY A 105 -20.91 4.73 -20.61
CA GLY A 105 -21.80 4.95 -19.46
C GLY A 105 -21.74 3.80 -18.43
N PRO A 106 -22.76 3.60 -17.56
CA PRO A 106 -22.71 2.63 -16.46
C PRO A 106 -22.73 1.15 -16.89
N GLN A 107 -22.71 0.87 -18.19
CA GLN A 107 -22.66 -0.47 -18.77
C GLN A 107 -21.21 -0.85 -19.11
N GLN A 108 -20.97 -2.16 -19.28
CA GLN A 108 -19.65 -2.75 -19.53
C GLN A 108 -18.93 -2.11 -20.74
N PRO A 109 -17.58 -2.06 -20.73
CA PRO A 109 -16.80 -1.46 -21.80
C PRO A 109 -16.99 -2.19 -23.14
N LEU A 110 -17.03 -1.44 -24.24
CA LEU A 110 -17.14 -1.97 -25.61
C LEU A 110 -15.76 -2.03 -26.28
N ALA A 111 -15.47 -3.14 -26.96
CA ALA A 111 -14.29 -3.27 -27.81
C ALA A 111 -14.51 -2.54 -29.15
N VAL A 112 -13.66 -1.58 -29.50
CA VAL A 112 -13.76 -0.73 -30.71
C VAL A 112 -12.45 -0.79 -31.47
N LEU A 113 -12.51 -0.95 -32.80
CA LEU A 113 -11.31 -0.95 -33.64
C LEU A 113 -10.55 0.38 -33.50
N MET A 114 -9.25 0.33 -33.19
CA MET A 114 -8.43 1.54 -33.01
C MET A 114 -7.57 1.82 -34.23
N THR A 115 -7.50 3.09 -34.61
CA THR A 115 -6.69 3.60 -35.72
C THR A 115 -5.41 4.34 -35.27
N ASP A 116 -5.28 4.64 -33.98
CA ASP A 116 -4.31 5.61 -33.43
C ASP A 116 -3.39 5.06 -32.32
N GLY A 117 -3.48 3.76 -32.01
CA GLY A 117 -2.39 3.05 -31.36
C GLY A 117 -2.19 3.32 -29.87
N TYR A 118 -3.25 3.46 -29.07
CA TYR A 118 -3.13 3.35 -27.61
C TYR A 118 -3.49 1.95 -27.10
N TRP A 119 -2.68 1.46 -26.16
CA TRP A 119 -2.69 0.11 -25.62
C TRP A 119 -3.20 0.15 -24.19
N THR A 120 -4.23 -0.63 -23.85
CA THR A 120 -4.44 -1.01 -22.46
C THR A 120 -3.38 -2.06 -22.14
N PRO A 121 -2.44 -1.82 -21.21
CA PRO A 121 -1.24 -2.62 -21.11
C PRO A 121 -1.54 -4.07 -20.76
N TRP A 122 -1.32 -4.98 -21.71
CA TRP A 122 -1.29 -6.41 -21.45
C TRP A 122 -0.33 -6.75 -20.29
N HIS A 123 0.68 -5.92 -20.05
CA HIS A 123 1.62 -6.07 -18.93
C HIS A 123 0.99 -5.72 -17.58
N LEU A 124 0.00 -4.82 -17.50
CA LEU A 124 -0.79 -4.61 -16.27
C LEU A 124 -1.72 -5.79 -16.02
N ALA A 125 -2.32 -6.37 -17.07
CA ALA A 125 -3.12 -7.58 -16.95
C ALA A 125 -2.28 -8.79 -16.50
N ASP A 126 -1.03 -8.89 -16.97
CA ASP A 126 -0.11 -9.97 -16.59
C ASP A 126 0.43 -9.80 -15.16
N GLN A 127 0.74 -8.55 -14.75
CA GLN A 127 1.09 -8.23 -13.36
C GLN A 127 -0.06 -8.56 -12.40
N LEU A 128 -1.30 -8.18 -12.76
CA LEU A 128 -2.49 -8.51 -11.97
C LEU A 128 -2.72 -10.01 -11.90
N LYS A 129 -2.54 -10.76 -13.00
CA LYS A 129 -2.62 -12.23 -12.98
C LYS A 129 -1.59 -12.85 -12.04
N ALA A 130 -0.35 -12.38 -12.07
CA ALA A 130 0.70 -12.85 -11.18
C ALA A 130 0.44 -12.48 -9.72
N GLU A 131 -0.17 -11.31 -9.46
CA GLU A 131 -0.53 -10.88 -8.11
C GLU A 131 -1.71 -11.68 -7.55
N VAL A 132 -2.74 -11.94 -8.35
CA VAL A 132 -3.86 -12.81 -7.99
C VAL A 132 -3.37 -14.22 -7.69
N ALA A 133 -2.47 -14.79 -8.53
CA ALA A 133 -1.89 -16.11 -8.29
C ALA A 133 -1.15 -16.19 -6.94
N ARG A 134 -0.30 -15.19 -6.63
CA ARG A 134 0.40 -15.10 -5.35
C ARG A 134 -0.56 -14.93 -4.17
N SER A 135 -1.65 -14.17 -4.33
CA SER A 135 -2.67 -14.01 -3.28
C SER A 135 -3.38 -15.34 -3.00
N THR A 136 -3.78 -16.06 -4.06
CA THR A 136 -4.45 -17.36 -3.92
C THR A 136 -3.55 -18.41 -3.27
N GLU A 137 -2.25 -18.44 -3.58
CA GLU A 137 -1.31 -19.36 -2.93
C GLU A 137 -1.17 -19.08 -1.43
N ARG A 138 -1.14 -17.80 -1.04
CA ARG A 138 -1.10 -17.40 0.39
C ARG A 138 -2.38 -17.80 1.12
N GLU A 139 -3.54 -17.57 0.51
CA GLU A 139 -4.82 -17.96 1.09
C GLU A 139 -4.93 -19.47 1.25
N ILE A 140 -4.49 -20.25 0.26
CA ILE A 140 -4.44 -21.72 0.35
C ILE A 140 -3.54 -22.17 1.50
N HIS A 141 -2.35 -21.57 1.65
CA HIS A 141 -1.44 -21.90 2.74
C HIS A 141 -2.03 -21.54 4.12
N GLN A 142 -2.67 -20.39 4.25
CA GLN A 142 -3.33 -19.97 5.49
C GLN A 142 -4.49 -20.89 5.86
N LEU A 143 -5.31 -21.30 4.89
CA LEU A 143 -6.39 -22.25 5.13
C LEU A 143 -5.87 -23.62 5.56
N ALA A 144 -4.78 -24.11 4.94
CA ALA A 144 -4.13 -25.35 5.35
C ALA A 144 -3.60 -25.29 6.79
N GLU A 145 -3.00 -24.17 7.19
CA GLU A 145 -2.51 -23.95 8.55
C GLU A 145 -3.67 -23.90 9.57
N ILE A 146 -4.76 -23.20 9.26
CA ILE A 146 -5.96 -23.16 10.10
C ILE A 146 -6.55 -24.57 10.26
N GLU A 147 -6.59 -25.36 9.19
CA GLU A 147 -7.09 -26.73 9.25
C GLU A 147 -6.18 -27.62 10.12
N ALA A 148 -4.86 -27.50 9.99
CA ALA A 148 -3.90 -28.22 10.84
C ALA A 148 -4.08 -27.86 12.34
N LEU A 149 -4.25 -26.58 12.65
CA LEU A 149 -4.51 -26.11 14.01
C LEU A 149 -5.85 -26.63 14.56
N ARG A 150 -6.89 -26.69 13.72
CA ARG A 150 -8.18 -27.29 14.10
C ARG A 150 -8.06 -28.77 14.42
N LYS A 151 -7.35 -29.54 13.59
CA LYS A 151 -7.08 -30.98 13.83
C LYS A 151 -6.31 -31.19 15.12
N ASN A 152 -5.26 -30.40 15.35
CA ASN A 152 -4.49 -30.46 16.60
C ASN A 152 -5.36 -30.09 17.82
N SER A 153 -6.18 -29.05 17.73
CA SER A 153 -7.09 -28.68 18.82
C SER A 153 -8.10 -29.80 19.13
N ALA A 154 -8.66 -30.46 18.11
CA ALA A 154 -9.55 -31.60 18.30
C ALA A 154 -8.83 -32.77 19.00
N ARG A 155 -7.59 -33.05 18.60
CA ARG A 155 -6.73 -34.06 19.27
C ARG A 155 -6.52 -33.73 20.74
N TYR A 156 -6.18 -32.48 21.07
CA TYR A 156 -6.01 -32.06 22.47
C TYR A 156 -7.30 -32.22 23.28
N LEU A 157 -8.45 -31.88 22.71
CA LEU A 157 -9.74 -32.05 23.38
C LEU A 157 -10.08 -33.52 23.63
N HIS A 158 -9.81 -34.40 22.66
CA HIS A 158 -10.00 -35.85 22.82
C HIS A 158 -9.04 -36.45 23.88
N LEU A 159 -7.75 -36.08 23.84
CA LEU A 159 -6.76 -36.47 24.86
C LEU A 159 -7.16 -35.99 26.25
N LYS A 160 -7.69 -34.76 26.36
CA LYS A 160 -8.16 -34.22 27.63
C LYS A 160 -9.39 -34.97 28.15
N ALA A 161 -10.38 -35.25 27.29
CA ALA A 161 -11.56 -36.02 27.68
C ALA A 161 -11.20 -37.42 28.18
N THR A 162 -10.32 -38.12 27.46
CA THR A 162 -9.82 -39.45 27.85
C THR A 162 -8.94 -39.43 29.11
N TRP A 163 -8.29 -38.30 29.41
CA TRP A 163 -7.58 -38.07 30.68
C TRP A 163 -8.56 -37.90 31.85
N ASP A 164 -9.61 -37.10 31.68
CA ASP A 164 -10.61 -36.80 32.71
C ASP A 164 -11.45 -38.05 33.06
N ASP A 165 -11.61 -39.00 32.14
CA ASP A 165 -12.30 -40.28 32.35
C ASP A 165 -11.44 -41.35 33.06
N GLY A 166 -10.15 -41.06 33.35
CA GLY A 166 -9.26 -41.93 34.13
C GLY A 166 -8.75 -43.20 33.41
N LEU A 167 -9.16 -43.43 32.16
CA LEU A 167 -8.88 -44.66 31.39
C LEU A 167 -7.58 -44.63 30.57
N LEU A 168 -6.90 -43.48 30.48
CA LEU A 168 -5.70 -43.31 29.63
C LEU A 168 -4.52 -44.19 30.08
N LEU A 169 -4.28 -44.29 31.40
CA LEU A 169 -3.20 -45.10 31.97
C LEU A 169 -3.44 -46.61 31.78
N GLU A 170 -4.70 -47.06 31.80
CA GLU A 170 -5.05 -48.45 31.50
C GLU A 170 -4.82 -48.80 30.02
N ARG A 171 -5.12 -47.86 29.10
CA ARG A 171 -4.90 -48.04 27.66
C ARG A 171 -3.41 -47.98 27.26
N LEU A 172 -2.63 -47.12 27.91
CA LEU A 172 -1.18 -47.00 27.70
C LEU A 172 -0.38 -48.14 28.37
N GLY A 173 -0.90 -48.75 29.45
CA GLY A 173 -0.26 -49.88 30.12
C GLY A 173 -0.30 -51.20 29.34
N GLY A 174 -1.19 -51.31 28.33
CA GLY A 174 -1.37 -52.53 27.52
C GLY A 174 -0.77 -52.49 26.12
N SER A 175 -0.28 -51.34 25.65
CA SER A 175 0.04 -51.15 24.22
C SER A 175 1.39 -50.46 24.06
N VAL A 176 2.33 -51.11 23.39
CA VAL A 176 3.44 -50.41 22.73
C VAL A 176 2.79 -49.35 21.84
N LEU A 177 3.14 -48.08 22.04
CA LEU A 177 2.64 -46.97 21.23
C LEU A 177 2.75 -47.37 19.74
N PRO A 178 1.65 -47.48 18.99
CA PRO A 178 1.74 -47.83 17.57
C PRO A 178 2.60 -46.77 16.89
N GLU A 179 3.54 -47.17 16.02
CA GLU A 179 4.39 -46.22 15.29
C GLU A 179 3.57 -45.25 14.41
N ASP A 180 2.27 -45.50 14.24
CA ASP A 180 1.36 -44.77 13.36
C ASP A 180 0.09 -44.30 14.10
N TRP A 181 0.28 -43.48 15.15
CA TRP A 181 -0.81 -42.86 15.94
C TRP A 181 -1.85 -42.12 15.09
N ASP A 182 -1.45 -41.61 13.93
CA ASP A 182 -2.32 -40.87 13.02
C ASP A 182 -3.45 -41.76 12.45
N ALA A 183 -3.15 -43.02 12.11
CA ALA A 183 -4.11 -43.95 11.53
C ALA A 183 -5.17 -44.44 12.54
N GLU A 184 -4.78 -44.63 13.80
CA GLU A 184 -5.70 -45.17 14.82
C GLU A 184 -6.67 -44.10 15.33
N ILE A 185 -6.23 -42.83 15.43
CA ILE A 185 -7.10 -41.69 15.74
C ILE A 185 -8.13 -41.46 14.62
N ASP A 186 -7.71 -41.47 13.35
CA ASP A 186 -8.62 -41.29 12.21
C ASP A 186 -9.66 -42.41 12.12
N LYS A 187 -9.27 -43.64 12.49
CA LYS A 187 -10.17 -44.81 12.53
C LYS A 187 -11.17 -44.76 13.70
N ASP A 188 -10.85 -44.12 14.81
CA ASP A 188 -11.78 -43.96 15.93
C ASP A 188 -12.75 -42.80 15.68
N MET A 189 -12.25 -41.66 15.18
CA MET A 189 -13.07 -40.51 14.78
C MET A 189 -14.05 -40.80 13.64
N SER A 190 -13.71 -41.74 12.74
CA SER A 190 -14.59 -42.16 11.64
C SER A 190 -15.70 -43.13 12.06
N LYS A 191 -15.65 -43.71 13.27
CA LYS A 191 -16.74 -44.53 13.82
C LYS A 191 -17.82 -43.71 14.51
N GLU A 192 -17.54 -42.45 14.85
CA GLU A 192 -18.49 -41.54 15.50
C GLU A 192 -19.31 -40.68 14.52
N SER A 193 -19.10 -40.81 13.21
CA SER A 193 -19.95 -40.17 12.19
C SER A 193 -21.04 -41.16 11.70
N PRO A 194 -22.33 -40.88 11.95
CA PRO A 194 -23.46 -41.67 11.43
C PRO A 194 -23.68 -41.53 9.92
#